data_AF-A0A354DJ52-F1
#
_entry.id   AF-A0A354DJ52-F1
#
_cell.length_a   1.000
_cell.length_b   1.000
_cell.length_c   1.000
_cell.angle_alpha   90.00
_cell.angle_beta   90.00
_cell.angle_gamma   90.00
#
_symmetry.space_group_name_H-M   'P 1'
#
loop_
_entity.id
_entity.type
_entity.pdbx_description
1 polymer ?
#
loop_
_entity_poly.entity_id
_entity_poly.type
_entity_poly.pdbx_seq_one_letter_code
_entity_poly.pdbx_strand_id
1 'polypeptide(L)'
;MEGLKKRIITGLLGGALFLLITFLGGYWFTALVFLIASLAYYELIRMNHRKFFDLPGIVGMVLLWLILFPDLIWNHDFIRGDVIFLFIFLFLFLTVASKNRIEYKQAAYFFLSSMYLGIAFHYLLETRLNYGFGVTMTIIAGIWATDT
;
A
#
# COMPACT_ATOMS: atom_id res chain seq x y z
N MET A 1 -3.02 -7.25 -34.71
CA MET A 1 -4.25 -7.69 -34.01
C MET A 1 -3.97 -8.52 -32.75
N GLU A 2 -2.95 -9.38 -32.69
CA GLU A 2 -2.67 -10.20 -31.51
C GLU A 2 -2.36 -9.42 -30.22
N GLY A 3 -1.59 -8.32 -30.31
CA GLY A 3 -1.26 -7.50 -29.14
C GLY A 3 -2.49 -6.84 -28.49
N LEU A 4 -3.46 -6.40 -29.29
CA LEU A 4 -4.70 -5.81 -28.80
C LEU A 4 -5.58 -6.87 -28.10
N LYS A 5 -5.70 -8.05 -28.72
CA LYS A 5 -6.42 -9.18 -28.11
C LYS A 5 -5.83 -9.56 -26.75
N LYS A 6 -4.50 -9.64 -26.63
CA LYS A 6 -3.81 -9.94 -25.36
C LYS A 6 -4.12 -8.89 -24.28
N ARG A 7 -4.02 -7.60 -24.60
CA ARG A 7 -4.30 -6.49 -23.64
C ARG A 7 -5.74 -6.52 -23.13
N ILE A 8 -6.71 -6.74 -24.02
CA ILE A 8 -8.13 -6.84 -23.65
C ILE A 8 -8.35 -8.05 -22.73
N ILE A 9 -7.82 -9.22 -23.09
CA ILE A 9 -7.99 -10.44 -22.31
C ILE A 9 -7.37 -10.30 -20.92
N THR A 10 -6.15 -9.78 -20.81
CA THR A 10 -5.49 -9.58 -19.50
C THR A 10 -6.22 -8.57 -18.62
N GLY A 11 -6.72 -7.47 -19.21
CA GLY A 11 -7.50 -6.48 -18.47
C GLY A 11 -8.83 -7.05 -17.96
N LEU A 12 -9.54 -7.80 -18.81
CA LEU A 12 -10.80 -8.45 -18.44
C LEU A 12 -10.59 -9.50 -17.34
N LEU A 13 -9.57 -10.36 -17.48
CA LEU A 13 -9.25 -11.38 -16.47
C LEU A 13 -8.83 -10.75 -15.14
N GLY A 14 -7.99 -9.71 -15.17
CA GLY A 14 -7.57 -8.99 -13.97
C GLY A 14 -8.75 -8.32 -13.25
N GLY A 15 -9.61 -7.61 -13.99
CA GLY A 15 -10.81 -6.98 -13.45
C GLY A 15 -11.81 -8.01 -12.88
N ALA A 16 -12.04 -9.11 -13.60
CA ALA A 16 -12.91 -10.19 -13.14
C ALA A 16 -12.38 -10.85 -11.85
N LEU A 17 -11.07 -11.13 -11.79
CA LEU A 17 -10.43 -11.69 -10.60
C LEU A 17 -10.53 -10.73 -9.41
N PHE A 18 -10.26 -9.44 -9.62
CA PHE A 18 -10.39 -8.41 -8.59
C PHE A 18 -11.82 -8.33 -8.04
N LEU A 19 -12.83 -8.30 -8.91
CA LEU A 19 -14.23 -8.27 -8.52
C LEU A 19 -14.66 -9.54 -7.80
N LEU A 20 -14.22 -10.71 -8.26
CA LEU A 20 -14.53 -12.00 -7.62
C LEU A 20 -13.97 -12.06 -6.20
N ILE A 21 -12.71 -11.67 -6.00
CA ILE A 21 -12.09 -11.67 -4.67
C ILE A 21 -12.75 -10.60 -3.77
N THR A 22 -13.09 -9.44 -4.33
CA THR A 22 -13.82 -8.39 -3.61
C THR A 22 -15.22 -8.86 -3.17
N PHE A 23 -15.89 -9.66 -3.99
CA PHE A 23 -17.16 -10.27 -3.66
C PHE A 23 -17.03 -11.29 -2.51
N LEU A 24 -16.03 -12.19 -2.55
CA LEU A 24 -15.76 -13.17 -1.49
C LEU A 24 -15.55 -12.50 -0.11
N GLY A 25 -14.86 -11.35 -0.07
CA GLY A 25 -14.67 -10.59 1.16
C GLY A 25 -13.79 -11.29 2.19
N GLY A 26 -13.88 -10.82 3.45
CA GLY A 26 -13.14 -11.39 4.57
C GLY A 26 -11.65 -11.47 4.31
N TYR A 27 -11.04 -12.60 4.67
CA TYR A 27 -9.62 -12.86 4.52
C TYR A 27 -9.14 -12.80 3.05
N TRP A 28 -9.99 -13.15 2.07
CA TRP A 28 -9.64 -13.07 0.65
C TRP A 28 -9.45 -11.62 0.20
N PHE A 29 -10.34 -10.72 0.58
CA PHE A 29 -10.21 -9.30 0.28
C PHE A 29 -9.02 -8.68 1.02
N THR A 30 -8.82 -9.06 2.29
CA THR A 30 -7.66 -8.61 3.06
C THR A 30 -6.34 -9.01 2.41
N ALA A 31 -6.23 -10.26 1.95
CA ALA A 31 -5.05 -10.73 1.23
C ALA A 31 -4.84 -9.98 -0.10
N LEU A 32 -5.91 -9.71 -0.84
CA LEU A 32 -5.85 -8.93 -2.07
C LEU A 32 -5.31 -7.52 -1.81
N VAL A 33 -5.86 -6.81 -0.83
CA VAL A 33 -5.42 -5.44 -0.50
C VAL A 33 -3.97 -5.44 -0.02
N PHE A 34 -3.55 -6.41 0.80
CA PHE A 34 -2.15 -6.55 1.20
C PHE A 34 -1.21 -6.72 0.02
N LEU A 35 -1.56 -7.59 -0.94
CA LEU A 35 -0.78 -7.82 -2.15
C LEU A 35 -0.71 -6.54 -3.00
N ILE A 36 -1.85 -5.88 -3.24
CA ILE A 36 -1.91 -4.65 -4.03
C ILE A 36 -1.11 -3.54 -3.35
N ALA A 37 -1.24 -3.34 -2.04
CA ALA A 37 -0.50 -2.32 -1.30
C ALA A 37 1.02 -2.54 -1.39
N SER A 38 1.47 -3.80 -1.26
CA SER A 38 2.87 -4.17 -1.36
C SER A 38 3.41 -3.98 -2.79
N LEU A 39 2.65 -4.40 -3.80
CA LEU A 39 3.03 -4.19 -5.20
C LEU A 39 3.06 -2.70 -5.57
N ALA A 40 2.03 -1.94 -5.16
CA ALA A 40 1.96 -0.51 -5.38
C ALA A 40 3.15 0.22 -4.75
N TYR A 41 3.56 -0.17 -3.54
CA TYR A 41 4.75 0.38 -2.90
C TYR A 41 6.03 0.02 -3.66
N TYR A 42 6.20 -1.25 -4.03
CA TYR A 42 7.34 -1.68 -4.83
C TYR A 42 7.47 -0.89 -6.14
N GLU A 43 6.35 -0.74 -6.87
CA GLU A 43 6.31 0.01 -8.12
C GLU A 43 6.59 1.50 -7.91
N LEU A 44 5.98 2.12 -6.90
CA LEU A 44 6.20 3.52 -6.57
C LEU A 44 7.67 3.82 -6.27
N ILE A 45 8.33 2.98 -5.46
CA ILE A 45 9.77 3.11 -5.20
C ILE A 45 10.60 2.96 -6.48
N ARG A 46 10.24 2.00 -7.34
CA ARG A 46 10.95 1.74 -8.60
C ARG A 46 10.81 2.91 -9.58
N MET A 47 9.66 3.56 -9.64
CA MET A 47 9.42 4.75 -10.47
C MET A 47 10.32 5.92 -10.08
N ASN A 48 10.71 6.02 -8.80
CA ASN A 48 11.68 7.01 -8.33
C ASN A 48 13.15 6.60 -8.57
N HIS A 49 13.40 5.59 -9.42
CA HIS A 49 14.72 5.06 -9.74
C HIS A 49 15.55 4.60 -8.52
N ARG A 50 14.88 4.21 -7.42
CA ARG A 50 15.54 3.69 -6.22
C ARG A 50 15.44 2.17 -6.17
N LYS A 51 16.44 1.53 -5.54
CA LYS A 51 16.42 0.09 -5.32
C LYS A 51 15.48 -0.21 -4.17
N PHE A 52 14.50 -1.07 -4.43
CA PHE A 52 13.55 -1.52 -3.42
C PHE A 52 14.23 -2.28 -2.27
N PHE A 53 15.17 -3.18 -2.61
CA PHE A 53 15.86 -4.04 -1.63
C PHE A 53 16.98 -3.34 -0.85
N ASP A 54 17.03 -2.00 -0.87
CA ASP A 54 17.88 -1.25 0.05
C ASP A 54 17.21 -1.16 1.43
N LEU A 55 18.02 -0.99 2.48
CA LEU A 55 17.54 -0.94 3.87
C LEU A 55 16.36 0.03 4.09
N PRO A 56 16.36 1.27 3.57
CA PRO A 56 15.21 2.19 3.72
C PRO A 56 13.92 1.71 3.04
N GLY A 57 14.03 0.97 1.94
CA GLY A 57 12.87 0.42 1.23
C GLY A 57 12.21 -0.71 2.03
N ILE A 58 13.01 -1.57 2.65
CA ILE A 58 12.50 -2.61 3.55
C ILE A 58 11.86 -1.98 4.79
N VAL A 59 12.51 -1.00 5.41
CA VAL A 59 11.94 -0.29 6.58
C VAL A 59 10.60 0.36 6.23
N GLY A 60 10.49 0.99 5.06
CA GLY A 60 9.23 1.58 4.63
C GLY A 60 8.14 0.56 4.30
N MET A 61 8.48 -0.58 3.69
CA MET A 61 7.51 -1.67 3.50
C MET A 61 6.96 -2.18 4.84
N VAL A 62 7.83 -2.34 5.85
CA VAL A 62 7.39 -2.72 7.21
C VAL A 62 6.45 -1.66 7.79
N LEU A 63 6.80 -0.37 7.67
CA LEU A 63 5.92 0.72 8.11
C LEU A 63 4.55 0.67 7.41
N LEU A 64 4.53 0.44 6.10
CA LEU A 64 3.29 0.29 5.33
C LEU A 64 2.42 -0.82 5.90
N TRP A 65 2.99 -2.00 6.18
CA TRP A 65 2.23 -3.13 6.74
C TRP A 65 1.70 -2.85 8.15
N LEU A 66 2.47 -2.14 8.99
CA LEU A 66 2.03 -1.72 10.32
C LEU A 66 0.86 -0.74 10.26
N ILE A 67 0.87 0.17 9.30
CA ILE A 67 -0.24 1.11 9.07
C ILE A 67 -1.45 0.37 8.49
N LEU A 68 -1.21 -0.58 7.59
CA LEU A 68 -2.26 -1.35 6.93
C LEU A 68 -3.05 -2.22 7.93
N PHE A 69 -2.34 -2.84 8.86
CA PHE A 69 -2.88 -3.78 9.85
C PHE A 69 -2.53 -3.37 11.28
N PRO A 70 -3.11 -2.27 11.79
CA PRO A 70 -2.82 -1.84 13.16
C PRO A 70 -3.25 -2.88 14.20
N ASP A 71 -4.29 -3.65 13.92
CA ASP A 71 -4.85 -4.71 14.78
C ASP A 71 -3.84 -5.79 15.18
N LEU A 72 -2.81 -6.03 14.35
CA LEU A 72 -1.77 -7.00 14.67
C LEU A 72 -1.00 -6.64 15.95
N ILE A 73 -1.04 -5.37 16.36
CA ILE A 73 -0.22 -4.84 17.47
C ILE A 73 -1.06 -4.00 18.44
N TRP A 74 -2.06 -3.27 17.95
CA TRP A 74 -2.78 -2.24 18.71
C TRP A 74 -4.27 -2.51 18.95
N ASN A 75 -4.75 -3.75 18.75
CA ASN A 75 -6.12 -4.16 19.12
C ASN A 75 -7.20 -3.15 18.67
N HIS A 76 -7.26 -2.83 17.37
CA HIS A 76 -8.22 -1.87 16.76
C HIS A 76 -7.96 -0.37 16.99
N ASP A 77 -6.92 0.01 17.73
CA ASP A 77 -6.46 1.39 17.71
C ASP A 77 -5.57 1.63 16.49
N PHE A 78 -5.79 2.74 15.77
CA PHE A 78 -4.89 3.18 14.72
C PHE A 78 -3.46 3.34 15.27
N ILE A 79 -2.45 3.20 14.40
CA ILE A 79 -1.05 3.20 14.82
C ILE A 79 -0.74 4.40 15.72
N ARG A 80 -0.18 4.10 16.90
CA ARG A 80 0.15 5.12 17.90
C ARG A 80 1.18 6.09 17.33
N GLY A 81 1.02 7.38 17.58
CA GLY A 81 1.93 8.42 17.08
C GLY A 81 3.39 8.16 17.45
N ASP A 82 3.63 7.58 18.61
CA ASP A 82 4.92 7.14 19.15
C ASP A 82 5.69 6.26 18.15
N VAL A 83 4.96 5.38 17.44
CA VAL A 83 5.53 4.44 16.48
C VAL A 83 5.87 5.16 15.18
N ILE A 84 5.01 6.06 14.73
CA ILE A 84 5.33 6.94 13.59
C ILE A 84 6.60 7.74 13.91
N PHE A 85 6.72 8.31 15.11
CA PHE A 85 7.94 8.98 15.55
C PHE A 85 9.15 8.06 15.56
N LEU A 86 9.01 6.82 16.05
CA LEU A 86 10.08 5.82 16.00
C LEU A 86 10.57 5.60 14.56
N PHE A 87 9.67 5.46 13.59
CA PHE A 87 10.05 5.31 12.18
C PHE A 87 10.68 6.57 11.60
N ILE A 88 10.18 7.77 11.96
CA ILE A 88 10.83 9.04 11.59
C ILE A 88 12.27 9.05 12.10
N PHE A 89 12.48 8.76 13.39
CA PHE A 89 13.82 8.69 13.98
C PHE A 89 14.68 7.61 13.32
N LEU A 90 14.11 6.45 12.99
CA LEU A 90 14.81 5.38 12.31
C LEU A 90 15.29 5.82 10.91
N PHE A 91 14.41 6.45 10.12
CA PHE A 91 14.77 6.99 8.80
C PHE A 91 15.86 8.06 8.89
N LEU A 92 15.76 8.97 9.88
CA LEU A 92 16.79 9.98 10.14
C LEU A 92 18.10 9.35 10.64
N PHE A 93 18.03 8.32 11.47
CA PHE A 93 19.22 7.59 11.91
C PHE A 93 19.91 6.91 10.73
N LEU A 94 19.16 6.33 9.78
CA LEU A 94 19.72 5.70 8.58
C LEU A 94 20.50 6.68 7.70
N THR A 95 20.09 7.95 7.61
CA THR A 95 20.86 8.96 6.85
C THR A 95 22.23 9.21 7.50
N VAL A 96 22.26 9.37 8.83
CA VAL A 96 23.50 9.59 9.59
C VAL A 96 24.38 8.34 9.63
N ALA A 97 23.81 7.17 9.96
CA ALA A 97 24.52 5.90 10.06
C ALA A 97 25.14 5.45 8.73
N SER A 98 24.49 5.79 7.61
CA SER A 98 25.04 5.56 6.27
C SER A 98 26.09 6.57 5.84
N LYS A 99 26.51 7.49 6.73
CA LYS A 99 27.42 8.61 6.43
C LYS A 99 26.90 9.46 5.27
N ASN A 100 25.59 9.75 5.25
CA ASN A 100 24.87 10.51 4.22
C ASN A 100 24.86 9.87 2.82
N ARG A 101 25.15 8.56 2.69
CA ARG A 101 24.91 7.84 1.44
C ARG A 101 23.41 7.73 1.13
N ILE A 102 22.59 7.56 2.17
CA ILE A 102 21.14 7.70 2.08
C ILE A 102 20.82 9.18 2.33
N GLU A 103 20.32 9.84 1.31
CA GLU A 103 19.94 11.26 1.41
C GLU A 103 18.65 11.45 2.22
N TYR A 104 18.52 12.59 2.89
CA TYR A 104 17.28 12.98 3.57
C TYR A 104 16.06 12.91 2.65
N LYS A 105 16.18 13.40 1.41
CA LYS A 105 15.11 13.35 0.41
C LYS A 105 14.68 11.91 0.10
N GLN A 106 15.64 10.98 0.05
CA GLN A 106 15.36 9.57 -0.19
C GLN A 106 14.63 8.96 1.02
N ALA A 107 15.10 9.22 2.24
CA ALA A 107 14.45 8.75 3.46
C ALA A 107 13.02 9.29 3.60
N ALA A 108 12.81 10.58 3.33
CA ALA A 108 11.49 11.22 3.32
C ALA A 108 10.57 10.60 2.26
N TYR A 109 11.10 10.29 1.07
CA TYR A 109 10.33 9.62 0.02
C TYR A 109 9.83 8.25 0.47
N PHE A 110 10.70 7.40 1.01
CA PHE A 110 10.29 6.09 1.52
C PHE A 110 9.25 6.19 2.63
N PHE A 111 9.44 7.09 3.60
CA PHE A 111 8.50 7.32 4.69
C PHE A 111 7.13 7.78 4.16
N LEU A 112 7.10 8.83 3.33
CA LEU A 112 5.86 9.39 2.81
C LEU A 112 5.13 8.42 1.88
N SER A 113 5.84 7.66 1.05
CA SER A 113 5.24 6.59 0.23
C SER A 113 4.56 5.52 1.09
N SER A 114 5.19 5.14 2.21
CA SER A 114 4.64 4.14 3.14
C SER A 114 3.38 4.67 3.83
N MET A 115 3.42 5.93 4.29
CA MET A 115 2.28 6.62 4.90
C MET A 115 1.12 6.76 3.90
N TYR A 116 1.39 7.28 2.70
CA TYR A 116 0.39 7.53 1.66
C TYR A 116 -0.36 6.25 1.27
N LEU A 117 0.37 5.19 0.92
CA LEU A 117 -0.24 3.92 0.52
C LEU A 117 -0.84 3.18 1.71
N GLY A 118 -0.14 3.13 2.84
CA GLY A 118 -0.61 2.46 4.06
C GLY A 118 -1.95 3.01 4.52
N ILE A 119 -2.08 4.34 4.64
CA ILE A 119 -3.31 4.99 5.07
C ILE A 119 -4.44 4.74 4.06
N ALA A 120 -4.17 4.89 2.76
CA ALA A 120 -5.18 4.70 1.73
C ALA A 120 -5.77 3.28 1.74
N PHE A 121 -4.90 2.26 1.79
CA PHE A 121 -5.34 0.86 1.80
C PHE A 121 -5.90 0.42 3.15
N HIS A 122 -5.43 0.98 4.26
CA HIS A 122 -6.03 0.76 5.57
C HIS A 122 -7.50 1.19 5.58
N TYR A 123 -7.80 2.41 5.13
CA TYR A 123 -9.19 2.89 5.11
C TYR A 123 -10.07 2.14 4.10
N LEU A 124 -9.50 1.58 3.02
CA LEU A 124 -10.24 0.68 2.14
C LEU A 124 -10.65 -0.62 2.87
N LEU A 125 -9.75 -1.19 3.69
CA LEU A 125 -10.07 -2.34 4.54
C LEU A 125 -11.08 -2.00 5.61
N GLU A 126 -10.88 -0.91 6.36
CA GLU A 126 -11.82 -0.43 7.36
C GLU A 126 -13.21 -0.18 6.78
N THR A 127 -13.27 0.38 5.56
CA THR A 127 -14.55 0.55 4.87
C THR A 127 -15.21 -0.80 4.64
N ARG A 128 -14.45 -1.79 4.17
CA ARG A 128 -14.98 -3.12 3.94
C ARG A 128 -15.45 -3.79 5.22
N LEU A 129 -14.70 -3.65 6.31
CA LEU A 129 -15.01 -4.27 7.60
C LEU A 129 -16.23 -3.63 8.26
N ASN A 130 -16.30 -2.30 8.30
CA ASN A 130 -17.32 -1.58 9.06
C ASN A 130 -18.58 -1.24 8.25
N TYR A 131 -18.46 -1.04 6.93
CA TYR A 131 -19.56 -0.59 6.07
C TYR A 131 -19.96 -1.60 4.98
N GLY A 132 -19.19 -2.69 4.83
CA GLY A 132 -19.54 -3.82 3.97
C GLY A 132 -19.31 -3.58 2.47
N PHE A 133 -19.60 -4.63 1.68
CA PHE A 133 -19.32 -4.69 0.23
C PHE A 133 -19.92 -3.54 -0.57
N GLY A 134 -21.16 -3.15 -0.27
CA GLY A 134 -21.88 -2.13 -1.04
C GLY A 134 -21.15 -0.78 -1.02
N VAL A 135 -20.73 -0.32 0.17
CA VAL A 135 -19.99 0.94 0.29
C VAL A 135 -18.58 0.82 -0.30
N THR A 136 -17.89 -0.31 -0.09
CA THR A 136 -16.59 -0.57 -0.72
C THR A 136 -16.67 -0.48 -2.24
N MET A 137 -17.68 -1.10 -2.87
CA MET A 137 -17.88 -1.05 -4.30
C MET A 137 -18.24 0.35 -4.80
N THR A 138 -19.02 1.13 -4.04
CA THR A 138 -19.31 2.52 -4.38
C THR A 138 -18.03 3.35 -4.45
N ILE A 139 -17.10 3.19 -3.48
CA ILE A 139 -15.81 3.89 -3.50
C ILE A 139 -14.98 3.46 -4.72
N ILE A 140 -14.84 2.14 -4.95
CA ILE A 140 -14.05 1.61 -6.07
C ILE A 140 -14.63 2.08 -7.42
N ALA A 141 -15.96 1.99 -7.59
CA ALA A 141 -16.64 2.46 -8.78
C ALA A 141 -16.50 3.97 -8.98
N GLY A 142 -16.52 4.75 -7.89
CA GLY A 142 -16.26 6.19 -7.93
C GLY A 142 -14.87 6.51 -8.47
N ILE A 143 -13.84 5.83 -7.96
CA ILE A 143 -12.45 5.99 -8.43
C ILE A 143 -12.34 5.65 -9.93
N TRP A 144 -12.90 4.52 -10.35
CA TRP A 144 -12.86 4.11 -11.76
C TRP A 144 -13.65 5.04 -12.68
N ALA A 145 -14.80 5.54 -12.22
CA ALA A 145 -15.61 6.48 -12.99
C ALA A 145 -14.89 7.82 -13.20
N THR A 146 -14.06 8.26 -12.24
CA THR A 146 -13.24 9.47 -12.40
C THR A 146 -12.00 9.29 -13.26
N ASP A 147 -11.55 8.04 -13.47
CA ASP A 147 -10.40 7.72 -14.33
C ASP A 147 -10.76 7.66 -15.83
N THR A 148 -12.05 7.75 -16.19
CA THR A 148 -12.53 7.79 -17.58
C THR A 148 -12.58 9.22 -18.13
#